data_AF-A0A6A6N9Y0-F1
#
_entry.id   AF-A0A6A6N9Y0-F1
#
_cell.length_a   1.000
_cell.length_b   1.000
_cell.length_c   1.000
_cell.angle_alpha   90.00
_cell.angle_beta   90.00
_cell.angle_gamma   90.00
#
_symmetry.space_group_name_H-M   'P 1'
#
loop_
_entity.id
_entity.type
_entity.pdbx_description
1 polymer ?
#
loop_
_entity_poly.entity_id
_entity_poly.type
_entity_poly.pdbx_seq_one_letter_code
_entity_poly.pdbx_strand_id
1 'polypeptide(L)' 'MKDLFHDTLGFGAAKMIRRIVGVAHVEDFESIKDASKRAECERQALDFAKLLLKERRRFQSINEVVSAIRA' A
#
# COMPACT_ATOMS: atom_id res chain seq x y z
N MET A 1 -19.29 -11.33 1.43
CA MET A 1 -17.87 -11.54 1.82
C MET A 1 -16.88 -11.00 0.79
N LYS A 2 -17.06 -11.27 -0.52
CA LYS A 2 -16.17 -10.73 -1.57
C LYS A 2 -16.09 -9.20 -1.61
N ASP A 3 -17.24 -8.53 -1.52
CA ASP A 3 -17.29 -7.05 -1.51
C ASP A 3 -16.58 -6.47 -0.29
N LEU A 4 -16.81 -7.04 0.90
CA LEU A 4 -16.11 -6.63 2.12
C LEU A 4 -14.58 -6.78 1.99
N PHE A 5 -14.11 -7.86 1.37
CA PHE A 5 -12.68 -8.05 1.11
C PHE A 5 -12.16 -6.95 0.17
N HIS A 6 -12.84 -6.68 -0.95
CA HIS A 6 -12.43 -5.65 -1.90
C HIS A 6 -12.49 -4.24 -1.30
N ASP A 7 -13.46 -3.95 -0.44
CA ASP A 7 -13.52 -2.67 0.29
C ASP A 7 -12.38 -2.56 1.30
N THR A 8 -12.06 -3.64 2.00
CA THR A 8 -10.91 -3.70 2.92
C THR A 8 -9.61 -3.38 2.18
N LEU A 9 -9.39 -3.97 1.01
CA LEU A 9 -8.22 -3.66 0.17
C LEU A 9 -8.23 -2.19 -0.30
N GLY A 10 -9.39 -1.66 -0.68
CA GLY A 10 -9.54 -0.28 -1.14
C GLY A 10 -9.22 0.74 -0.04
N PHE A 11 -9.77 0.55 1.16
CA PHE A 11 -9.47 1.40 2.31
C PHE A 11 -8.02 1.24 2.76
N GLY A 12 -7.48 0.02 2.78
CA GLY A 12 -6.07 -0.25 3.07
C GLY A 12 -5.14 0.52 2.13
N ALA A 13 -5.37 0.42 0.82
CA ALA A 13 -4.61 1.14 -0.20
C ALA A 13 -4.70 2.67 -0.03
N ALA A 14 -5.91 3.20 0.19
CA ALA A 14 -6.10 4.64 0.42
C ALA A 14 -5.37 5.12 1.71
N LYS A 15 -5.35 4.30 2.76
CA LYS A 15 -4.60 4.59 3.99
C LYS A 15 -3.09 4.53 3.77
N MET A 16 -2.58 3.61 2.96
CA MET A 16 -1.16 3.60 2.58
C MET A 16 -0.78 4.89 1.84
N ILE A 17 -1.52 5.24 0.78
CA ILE A 17 -1.26 6.45 -0.03
C ILE A 17 -1.21 7.71 0.85
N ARG A 18 -2.24 7.94 1.67
CA ARG A 18 -2.30 9.16 2.50
C ARG A 18 -1.25 9.22 3.61
N ARG A 19 -0.63 8.10 3.98
CA ARG A 19 0.50 8.05 4.93
C ARG A 19 1.84 8.34 4.28
N ILE A 20 1.93 8.26 2.95
CA ILE A 20 3.15 8.51 2.18
C ILE A 20 3.18 9.95 1.66
N VAL A 21 2.06 10.46 1.11
CA VAL A 21 2.02 11.79 0.47
C VAL A 21 1.08 12.80 1.14
N GLY A 22 0.40 12.39 2.21
CA GLY A 22 -0.53 13.25 2.95
C GLY A 22 0.14 13.96 4.13
N VAL A 23 -0.61 14.79 4.84
CA VAL A 23 -0.07 15.61 5.96
C VAL A 23 0.47 14.79 7.15
N ALA A 24 -0.06 13.59 7.38
CA ALA A 24 0.23 12.80 8.57
C ALA A 24 0.90 11.48 8.19
N HIS A 25 2.23 11.47 8.27
CA HIS A 25 3.10 10.35 7.92
C HIS A 25 3.07 9.22 8.98
N VAL A 26 3.92 8.20 8.82
CA VAL A 26 4.14 7.11 9.78
C VAL A 26 5.61 6.98 10.14
N GLU A 27 5.88 6.57 11.38
CA GLU A 27 7.25 6.41 11.90
C GLU A 27 8.05 5.34 11.15
N ASP A 28 7.37 4.34 10.58
CA ASP A 28 7.97 3.27 9.77
C ASP A 28 8.86 3.82 8.64
N PHE A 29 8.43 4.91 8.00
CA PHE A 29 9.24 5.63 7.02
C PHE A 29 10.05 6.76 7.66
N GLU A 30 9.45 7.57 8.54
CA GLU A 30 10.12 8.76 9.09
C GLU A 30 11.37 8.45 9.93
N SER A 31 11.44 7.26 10.52
CA SER A 31 12.62 6.79 11.26
C SER A 31 13.82 6.47 10.36
N ILE A 32 13.61 6.24 9.05
CA ILE A 32 14.68 6.04 8.06
C ILE A 32 15.39 7.37 7.80
N LYS A 33 16.61 7.52 8.35
CA LYS A 33 17.38 8.79 8.29
C LYS A 33 17.92 9.13 6.91
N ASP A 34 18.23 8.11 6.10
CA ASP A 34 18.69 8.29 4.73
C ASP A 34 17.50 8.61 3.83
N ALA A 35 17.43 9.85 3.36
CA ALA A 35 16.31 10.34 2.55
C ALA A 35 16.15 9.57 1.23
N SER A 36 17.25 9.13 0.61
CA SER A 36 17.20 8.37 -0.64
C SER A 36 16.62 6.98 -0.41
N LYS A 37 17.05 6.29 0.67
CA LYS A 37 16.49 4.99 1.05
C LYS A 37 15.03 5.08 1.46
N ARG A 38 14.67 6.12 2.23
CA ARG A 38 13.28 6.38 2.62
C ARG A 38 12.40 6.56 1.40
N ALA A 39 12.80 7.41 0.46
CA ALA A 39 12.08 7.65 -0.77
C ALA A 39 11.94 6.40 -1.66
N GLU A 40 12.95 5.52 -1.66
CA GLU A 40 12.87 4.22 -2.35
C GLU A 40 11.79 3.32 -1.74
N CYS A 41 11.81 3.14 -0.42
CA CYS A 41 10.80 2.34 0.29
C CYS A 41 9.39 2.94 0.15
N GLU A 42 9.24 4.26 0.27
CA GLU A 42 7.98 4.97 0.08
C GLU A 42 7.45 4.79 -1.35
N ARG A 43 8.32 4.85 -2.37
CA ARG A 43 7.93 4.65 -3.77
C ARG A 43 7.40 3.24 -4.00
N GLN A 44 8.10 2.22 -3.53
CA GLN A 44 7.66 0.83 -3.65
C GLN A 44 6.29 0.62 -2.98
N ALA A 45 6.11 1.13 -1.76
CA ALA A 45 4.83 1.06 -1.05
C ALA A 45 3.71 1.82 -1.77
N LEU A 46 4.02 3.00 -2.34
CA LEU A 46 3.06 3.81 -3.08
C LEU A 46 2.64 3.14 -4.39
N ASP A 47 3.56 2.51 -5.11
CA ASP A 47 3.28 1.78 -6.33
C ASP A 47 2.37 0.58 -6.07
N PHE A 48 2.66 -0.21 -5.03
CA PHE A 48 1.79 -1.29 -4.60
C PHE A 48 0.41 -0.78 -4.18
N ALA A 49 0.33 0.30 -3.40
CA ALA A 49 -0.94 0.87 -2.98
C ALA A 49 -1.79 1.37 -4.17
N LYS A 50 -1.17 2.00 -5.18
CA LYS A 50 -1.86 2.40 -6.42
C LYS A 50 -2.40 1.19 -7.18
N LEU A 51 -1.63 0.11 -7.28
CA LEU A 51 -2.07 -1.14 -7.89
C LEU A 51 -3.27 -1.71 -7.11
N LEU A 52 -3.14 -1.85 -5.80
CA LEU A 52 -4.19 -2.40 -4.95
C LEU A 52 -5.48 -1.58 -5.03
N LEU A 53 -5.40 -0.25 -5.01
CA LEU A 53 -6.58 0.61 -5.10
C LEU A 53 -7.33 0.42 -6.43
N LYS A 54 -6.61 0.40 -7.55
CA LYS A 54 -7.19 0.28 -8.90
C LYS A 54 -7.68 -1.14 -9.19
N GLU A 55 -6.95 -2.14 -8.73
CA GLU A 55 -7.09 -3.52 -9.17
C GLU A 55 -7.62 -4.48 -8.11
N ARG A 56 -7.98 -4.00 -6.91
CA ARG A 56 -8.51 -4.82 -5.78
C ARG A 56 -9.53 -5.88 -6.16
N ARG A 57 -10.37 -5.61 -7.17
CA ARG A 57 -11.43 -6.53 -7.62
C ARG A 57 -10.90 -7.77 -8.37
N ARG A 58 -9.65 -7.74 -8.84
CA ARG A 58 -8.96 -8.87 -9.48
C ARG A 58 -8.52 -9.92 -8.47
N PHE A 59 -8.21 -9.52 -7.24
CA PHE A 59 -7.79 -10.43 -6.17
C PHE A 59 -8.98 -11.24 -5.64
N GLN A 60 -8.83 -12.57 -5.58
CA GLN A 60 -9.82 -13.50 -5.04
C GLN A 60 -9.49 -13.96 -3.62
N SER A 61 -8.25 -13.77 -3.17
CA SER A 61 -7.82 -14.15 -1.83
C SER A 61 -6.71 -13.23 -1.30
N ILE A 62 -6.51 -13.23 0.01
CA ILE A 62 -5.39 -12.49 0.63
C ILE A 62 -4.03 -13.03 0.20
N ASN A 63 -3.94 -14.34 -0.11
CA ASN A 63 -2.68 -14.95 -0.56
C ASN A 63 -2.21 -14.37 -1.89
N GLU A 64 -3.13 -14.07 -2.81
CA GLU A 64 -2.79 -13.40 -4.08
C GLU A 64 -2.26 -11.98 -3.85
N VAL A 65 -2.82 -11.26 -2.87
CA VAL A 65 -2.33 -9.93 -2.47
C VAL A 65 -0.90 -10.04 -1.89
N VAL A 66 -0.65 -11.03 -1.02
CA VAL A 66 0.68 -11.27 -0.45
C VAL A 66 1.70 -11.62 -1.53
N SER A 67 1.31 -12.42 -2.53
CA SER A 67 2.18 -12.71 -3.68
C SER A 67 2.48 -11.45 -4.50
N ALA A 68 1.49 -10.57 -4.70
CA ALA A 68 1.68 -9.30 -5.42
C ALA A 68 2.56 -8.28 -4.68
N ILE A 69 2.73 -8.40 -3.35
CA ILE A 69 3.68 -7.58 -2.58
C ILE A 69 5.14 -8.01 -2.81
N ARG A 70 5.37 -9.30 -3.08
CA ARG A 70 6.70 -9.90 -3.19
C ARG A 70 7.26 -9.90 -4.61
N ALA A 71 6.42 -9.63 -5.60
CA ALA A 71 6.77 -9.57 -7.02
C ALA A 71 7.48 -8.27 -7.35
#